data_AF-A0A1R1B0Z1-F1
#
_entry.id   AF-A0A1R1B0Z1-F1
#
_cell.length_a   1.000
_cell.length_b   1.000
_cell.length_c   1.000
_cell.angle_alpha   90.00
_cell.angle_beta   90.00
_cell.angle_gamma   90.00
#
_symmetry.space_group_name_H-M   'P 1'
#
loop_
_entity.id
_entity.type
_entity.pdbx_description
1 polymer ?
#
loop_
_entity_poly.entity_id
_entity_poly.type
_entity_poly.pdbx_seq_one_letter_code
_entity_poly.pdbx_strand_id
1 'polypeptide(L)'
;MLGSIVLVGVLSLGISPGNDQGIKESPKNQFQQAIFESGGELVEEALRACEKHFGTAIFLPPQLPSVAFTHQYGRCYDMEGGLDEHLEVHYWNRYKPEHDYKIELYPLENKQQLKHLSFEESELADHTTAKFYKGPINTFQLLVFEKGNWQYLLTAANRASSKISQQELTEIAESLTQAMNSKDPVYAMWGTLAVTETKRKYNMDVVDYLYMGRTTISNEMAEEKFKLWLKKGAREFGVYVTVAFHPTTHQFISIRYEEF
;
A
#
# COMPACT_ATOMS: atom_id res chain seq x y z
N MET A 1 -76.42 -29.21 22.10
CA MET A 1 -76.05 -27.84 22.49
C MET A 1 -74.65 -27.89 23.08
N LEU A 2 -73.78 -27.01 22.60
CA LEU A 2 -72.36 -26.92 22.93
C LEU A 2 -72.16 -26.56 24.42
N GLY A 3 -71.06 -27.05 25.00
CA GLY A 3 -70.60 -26.63 26.33
C GLY A 3 -69.17 -27.08 26.56
N SER A 4 -68.24 -26.23 26.12
CA SER A 4 -66.79 -26.45 26.05
C SER A 4 -66.11 -26.60 27.41
N ILE A 5 -65.15 -27.52 27.48
CA ILE A 5 -64.16 -27.67 28.56
C ILE A 5 -63.02 -26.69 28.29
N VAL A 6 -62.76 -25.77 29.22
CA VAL A 6 -61.59 -24.87 29.18
C VAL A 6 -60.46 -25.50 30.00
N LEU A 7 -59.43 -26.00 29.31
CA LEU A 7 -58.16 -26.41 29.89
C LEU A 7 -57.26 -25.17 29.96
N VAL A 8 -56.96 -24.68 31.18
CA VAL A 8 -55.98 -23.62 31.38
C VAL A 8 -54.58 -24.26 31.37
N GLY A 9 -53.94 -24.22 30.20
CA GLY A 9 -52.53 -24.62 30.04
C GLY A 9 -51.60 -23.45 30.37
N VAL A 10 -50.71 -23.65 31.33
CA VAL A 10 -49.63 -22.73 31.67
C VAL A 10 -48.62 -22.71 30.51
N LEU A 11 -48.53 -21.59 29.80
CA LEU A 11 -47.49 -21.30 28.82
C LEU A 11 -46.28 -20.71 29.54
N SER A 12 -45.31 -21.56 29.85
CA SER A 12 -43.95 -21.14 30.20
C SER A 12 -43.01 -21.68 29.13
N LEU A 13 -42.64 -20.83 28.17
CA LEU A 13 -41.54 -21.08 27.23
C LEU A 13 -40.73 -19.80 27.01
N GLY A 14 -39.51 -19.84 27.57
CA GLY A 14 -38.27 -19.31 27.04
C GLY A 14 -38.23 -17.87 26.54
N ILE A 15 -37.63 -16.97 27.34
CA ILE A 15 -36.94 -15.80 26.80
C ILE A 15 -35.78 -16.35 25.97
N SER A 16 -35.93 -16.38 24.65
CA SER A 16 -34.80 -16.58 23.76
C SER A 16 -33.90 -15.34 23.89
N PRO A 17 -32.61 -15.48 24.26
CA PRO A 17 -31.68 -14.37 24.14
C PRO A 17 -31.67 -13.96 22.68
N GLY A 18 -32.01 -12.70 22.42
CA GLY A 18 -32.01 -12.11 21.10
C GLY A 18 -30.70 -12.46 20.39
N ASN A 19 -30.86 -12.92 19.16
CA ASN A 19 -29.83 -13.31 18.23
C ASN A 19 -28.73 -12.24 18.20
N ASP A 20 -27.66 -12.43 18.99
CA ASP A 20 -26.41 -11.70 18.84
C ASP A 20 -25.79 -12.21 17.54
N GLN A 21 -26.21 -11.60 16.43
CA GLN A 21 -25.44 -11.65 15.21
C GLN A 21 -24.17 -10.85 15.48
N GLY A 22 -23.22 -11.50 16.16
CA GLY A 22 -21.85 -11.05 16.22
C GLY A 22 -21.46 -10.67 14.80
N ILE A 23 -21.19 -9.38 14.62
CA ILE A 23 -20.68 -8.83 13.37
C ILE A 23 -19.41 -9.63 13.09
N LYS A 24 -19.50 -10.60 12.18
CA LYS A 24 -18.30 -11.29 11.68
C LYS A 24 -17.55 -10.23 10.92
N GLU A 25 -16.55 -9.65 11.57
CA GLU A 25 -15.57 -8.78 10.92
C GLU A 25 -15.11 -9.46 9.64
N SER A 26 -15.16 -8.71 8.53
CA SER A 26 -14.76 -9.22 7.24
C SER A 26 -13.34 -9.80 7.31
N PRO A 27 -13.03 -10.92 6.64
CA PRO A 27 -11.66 -11.47 6.53
C PRO A 27 -10.63 -10.49 5.94
N LYS A 28 -11.08 -9.34 5.43
CA LYS A 28 -10.25 -8.23 4.97
C LYS A 28 -9.77 -7.36 6.15
N ASN A 29 -10.65 -7.06 7.10
CA ASN A 29 -10.35 -6.27 8.30
C ASN A 29 -9.36 -6.99 9.22
N GLN A 30 -9.51 -8.30 9.46
CA GLN A 30 -8.59 -9.08 10.30
C GLN A 30 -7.16 -9.09 9.77
N PHE A 31 -6.98 -9.10 8.45
CA PHE A 31 -5.65 -9.18 7.84
C PHE A 31 -4.93 -7.83 7.84
N GLN A 32 -5.64 -6.74 7.55
CA GLN A 32 -5.10 -5.39 7.70
C GLN A 32 -4.75 -5.10 9.15
N GLN A 33 -5.61 -5.51 10.07
CA GLN A 33 -5.35 -5.41 11.49
C GLN A 33 -4.10 -6.21 11.91
N ALA A 34 -3.91 -7.43 11.41
CA ALA A 34 -2.68 -8.19 11.65
C ALA A 34 -1.42 -7.53 11.05
N ILE A 35 -1.53 -6.84 9.90
CA ILE A 35 -0.42 -6.04 9.34
C ILE A 35 -0.09 -4.86 10.26
N PHE A 36 -1.10 -4.10 10.69
CA PHE A 36 -0.92 -2.96 11.59
C PHE A 36 -0.38 -3.41 12.96
N GLU A 37 -0.89 -4.51 13.50
CA GLU A 37 -0.42 -5.12 14.75
C GLU A 37 1.01 -5.68 14.64
N SER A 38 1.49 -6.02 13.44
CA SER A 38 2.87 -6.42 13.18
C SER A 38 3.79 -5.26 12.79
N GLY A 39 3.35 -4.02 12.96
CA GLY A 39 4.13 -2.80 12.70
C GLY A 39 4.14 -2.35 11.23
N GLY A 40 3.33 -2.96 10.37
CA GLY A 40 3.03 -2.38 9.05
C GLY A 40 2.17 -1.13 9.20
N GLU A 41 2.28 -0.19 8.27
CA GLU A 41 1.45 1.00 8.21
C GLU A 41 0.97 1.22 6.77
N LEU A 42 0.19 2.27 6.54
CA LEU A 42 -0.05 2.74 5.18
C LEU A 42 1.30 3.10 4.53
N VAL A 43 1.45 2.82 3.23
CA VAL A 43 2.69 3.06 2.48
C VAL A 43 3.16 4.51 2.66
N GLU A 44 2.22 5.44 2.59
CA GLU A 44 2.44 6.88 2.75
C GLU A 44 2.83 7.28 4.19
N GLU A 45 2.33 6.58 5.20
CA GLU A 45 2.68 6.84 6.61
C GLU A 45 4.11 6.37 6.89
N ALA A 46 4.45 5.14 6.46
CA ALA A 46 5.81 4.62 6.54
C ALA A 46 6.82 5.49 5.79
N LEU A 47 6.46 5.96 4.60
CA LEU A 47 7.28 6.92 3.85
C LEU A 47 7.53 8.20 4.62
N ARG A 48 6.48 8.85 5.15
CA ARG A 48 6.66 10.09 5.93
C ARG A 48 7.49 9.85 7.19
N ALA A 49 7.30 8.70 7.85
CA ALA A 49 8.12 8.32 9.00
C ALA A 49 9.59 8.23 8.59
N CYS A 50 9.89 7.55 7.49
CA CYS A 50 11.25 7.43 6.95
C CYS A 50 11.83 8.75 6.46
N GLU A 51 11.09 9.56 5.70
CA GLU A 51 11.57 10.88 5.25
C GLU A 51 11.89 11.79 6.43
N LYS A 52 11.07 11.74 7.48
CA LYS A 52 11.31 12.47 8.74
C LYS A 52 12.54 11.92 9.47
N HIS A 53 12.69 10.61 9.54
CA HIS A 53 13.79 9.93 10.22
C HIS A 53 15.14 10.18 9.53
N PHE A 54 15.21 9.92 8.23
CA PHE A 54 16.39 10.08 7.41
C PHE A 54 16.66 11.55 6.99
N GLY A 55 15.70 12.44 7.20
CA GLY A 55 15.83 13.86 6.88
C GLY A 55 15.95 14.17 5.38
N THR A 56 15.52 13.25 4.51
CA THR A 56 15.58 13.40 3.06
C THR A 56 14.33 12.84 2.41
N ALA A 57 13.93 13.44 1.28
CA ALA A 57 12.82 12.94 0.48
C ALA A 57 13.13 11.56 -0.11
N ILE A 58 12.08 10.74 -0.21
CA ILE A 58 12.14 9.38 -0.76
C ILE A 58 11.28 9.33 -2.02
N PHE A 59 11.84 8.76 -3.08
CA PHE A 59 11.13 8.57 -4.34
C PHE A 59 10.98 7.07 -4.59
N LEU A 60 9.74 6.56 -4.59
CA LEU A 60 9.46 5.22 -5.10
C LEU A 60 9.28 5.23 -6.62
N PRO A 61 9.66 4.14 -7.31
CA PRO A 61 9.26 3.92 -8.70
C PRO A 61 7.74 4.05 -8.88
N PRO A 62 7.24 4.91 -9.79
CA PRO A 62 5.80 5.07 -10.01
C PRO A 62 5.17 3.91 -10.77
N GLN A 63 5.96 3.15 -11.54
CA GLN A 63 5.48 1.94 -12.21
C GLN A 63 5.50 0.76 -11.22
N LEU A 64 4.47 -0.08 -11.29
CA LEU A 64 4.40 -1.34 -10.57
C LEU A 64 4.38 -2.51 -11.56
N PRO A 65 4.69 -3.73 -11.10
CA PRO A 65 4.53 -4.91 -11.93
C PRO A 65 3.10 -5.01 -12.48
N SER A 66 2.96 -5.48 -13.71
CA SER A 66 1.72 -5.64 -14.48
C SER A 66 0.90 -6.85 -14.02
N VAL A 67 0.82 -7.03 -12.70
CA VAL A 67 0.07 -8.07 -12.02
C VAL A 67 -0.83 -7.43 -10.97
N ALA A 68 -1.96 -8.07 -10.70
CA ALA A 68 -2.87 -7.57 -9.67
C ALA A 68 -2.35 -7.92 -8.27
N PHE A 69 -2.33 -6.94 -7.37
CA PHE A 69 -2.11 -7.10 -5.94
C PHE A 69 -3.43 -6.94 -5.18
N THR A 70 -3.57 -7.58 -4.01
CA THR A 70 -4.76 -7.41 -3.17
C THR A 70 -4.53 -6.54 -1.95
N HIS A 71 -3.27 -6.38 -1.55
CA HIS A 71 -2.89 -5.54 -0.41
C HIS A 71 -1.54 -4.88 -0.70
N GLN A 72 -1.29 -3.80 0.02
CA GLN A 72 0.00 -3.13 0.12
C GLN A 72 0.18 -2.61 1.55
N TYR A 73 1.41 -2.50 1.99
CA TYR A 73 1.75 -1.81 3.25
C TYR A 73 3.18 -1.28 3.17
N GLY A 74 3.49 -0.32 4.03
CA GLY A 74 4.83 0.19 4.22
C GLY A 74 5.33 -0.06 5.63
N ARG A 75 6.64 -0.07 5.81
CA ARG A 75 7.32 -0.07 7.11
C ARG A 75 8.53 0.83 7.05
N CYS A 76 8.68 1.66 8.07
CA CYS A 76 9.93 2.35 8.30
C CYS A 76 10.66 1.63 9.44
N TYR A 77 11.80 1.02 9.14
CA TYR A 77 12.64 0.41 10.16
C TYR A 77 13.62 1.46 10.68
N ASP A 78 13.55 1.74 11.98
CA ASP A 78 14.51 2.56 12.72
C ASP A 78 15.50 1.67 13.52
N MET A 79 16.53 2.31 14.07
CA MET A 79 17.55 1.64 14.90
C MET A 79 16.99 0.94 16.16
N GLU A 80 15.74 1.18 16.58
CA GLU A 80 15.18 0.56 17.80
C GLU A 80 14.88 -0.94 17.61
N GLY A 81 14.72 -1.40 16.36
CA GLY A 81 14.39 -2.79 16.03
C GLY A 81 15.58 -3.75 15.86
N GLY A 82 16.82 -3.26 15.91
CA GLY A 82 18.03 -4.08 15.68
C GLY A 82 18.22 -4.57 14.24
N LEU A 83 17.44 -4.05 13.29
CA LEU A 83 17.62 -4.22 11.85
C LEU A 83 18.29 -2.97 11.25
N ASP A 84 18.92 -3.11 10.10
CA ASP A 84 19.45 -1.96 9.36
C ASP A 84 18.30 -1.01 9.01
N GLU A 85 18.50 0.29 9.20
CA GLU A 85 17.44 1.27 8.94
C GLU A 85 17.11 1.34 7.45
N HIS A 86 15.84 1.17 7.11
CA HIS A 86 15.37 1.21 5.73
C HIS A 86 13.86 1.44 5.64
N LEU A 87 13.41 1.85 4.45
CA LEU A 87 12.01 1.76 4.07
C LEU A 87 11.75 0.40 3.41
N GLU A 88 10.66 -0.25 3.79
CA GLU A 88 10.08 -1.39 3.08
C GLU A 88 8.68 -1.03 2.58
N VAL A 89 8.40 -1.34 1.31
CA VAL A 89 7.05 -1.29 0.74
C VAL A 89 6.76 -2.64 0.09
N HIS A 90 5.69 -3.28 0.55
CA HIS A 90 5.37 -4.64 0.13
C HIS A 90 3.98 -4.70 -0.51
N TYR A 91 3.94 -5.20 -1.73
CA TYR A 91 2.75 -5.48 -2.53
C TYR A 91 2.58 -6.98 -2.66
N TRP A 92 1.41 -7.51 -2.32
CA TRP A 92 1.18 -8.95 -2.42
C TRP A 92 -0.26 -9.30 -2.78
N ASN A 93 -0.45 -10.48 -3.38
CA ASN A 93 -1.75 -11.03 -3.69
C ASN A 93 -2.06 -12.28 -2.86
N ARG A 94 -3.07 -12.17 -2.00
CA ARG A 94 -3.61 -13.26 -1.17
C ARG A 94 -3.93 -14.55 -1.93
N TYR A 95 -4.33 -14.46 -3.20
CA TYR A 95 -4.78 -15.61 -3.99
C TYR A 95 -3.73 -16.08 -5.01
N LYS A 96 -2.67 -15.29 -5.23
CA LYS A 96 -1.62 -15.56 -6.22
C LYS A 96 -0.25 -15.27 -5.59
N PRO A 97 0.35 -16.24 -4.89
CA PRO A 97 1.63 -16.04 -4.19
C PRO A 97 2.83 -15.79 -5.12
N GLU A 98 2.64 -15.91 -6.44
CA GLU A 98 3.59 -15.45 -7.46
C GLU A 98 3.51 -13.93 -7.73
N HIS A 99 2.46 -13.26 -7.26
CA HIS A 99 2.32 -11.80 -7.28
C HIS A 99 2.71 -11.26 -5.90
N ASP A 100 4.00 -11.36 -5.59
CA ASP A 100 4.63 -10.88 -4.37
C ASP A 100 5.83 -10.04 -4.82
N TYR A 101 5.80 -8.76 -4.46
CA TYR A 101 6.72 -7.74 -4.90
C TYR A 101 7.03 -6.78 -3.76
N LYS A 102 8.30 -6.48 -3.58
CA LYS A 102 8.80 -5.66 -2.49
C LYS A 102 9.81 -4.65 -2.99
N ILE A 103 9.72 -3.43 -2.47
CA ILE A 103 10.68 -2.35 -2.68
C ILE A 103 11.32 -2.06 -1.32
N GLU A 104 12.64 -2.18 -1.23
CA GLU A 104 13.40 -1.78 -0.05
C GLU A 104 14.40 -0.68 -0.41
N LEU A 105 14.48 0.35 0.43
CA LEU A 105 15.38 1.48 0.24
C LEU A 105 16.28 1.63 1.46
N TYR A 106 17.57 1.39 1.24
CA TYR A 106 18.61 1.55 2.24
C TYR A 106 19.38 2.84 1.98
N PRO A 107 19.65 3.67 3.01
CA PRO A 107 20.62 4.75 2.88
C PRO A 107 21.96 4.19 2.39
N LEU A 108 22.66 4.89 1.49
CA LEU A 108 23.93 4.38 0.94
C LEU A 108 25.00 4.10 2.02
N GLU A 109 24.96 4.86 3.12
CA GLU A 109 25.79 4.63 4.31
C GLU A 109 25.55 3.27 4.96
N ASN A 110 24.32 2.76 4.87
CA ASN A 110 23.87 1.48 5.42
C ASN A 110 23.50 0.47 4.32
N LYS A 111 24.13 0.58 3.14
CA LYS A 111 23.78 -0.25 1.99
C LYS A 111 24.03 -1.74 2.21
N GLN A 112 23.14 -2.56 1.68
CA GLN A 112 23.21 -4.00 1.72
C GLN A 112 24.34 -4.53 0.83
N GLN A 113 25.22 -5.32 1.43
CA GLN A 113 26.44 -5.82 0.78
C GLN A 113 26.21 -7.03 -0.12
N LEU A 114 25.16 -7.82 0.14
CA LEU A 114 24.67 -8.93 -0.69
C LEU A 114 25.76 -9.90 -1.21
N LYS A 115 26.83 -10.11 -0.43
CA LYS A 115 28.09 -10.78 -0.85
C LYS A 115 27.94 -12.23 -1.32
N HIS A 116 26.80 -12.86 -1.04
CA HIS A 116 26.54 -14.26 -1.36
C HIS A 116 25.68 -14.46 -2.61
N LEU A 117 25.27 -13.37 -3.28
CA LEU A 117 24.47 -13.42 -4.49
C LEU A 117 25.36 -13.17 -5.73
N SER A 118 25.14 -13.95 -6.78
CA SER A 118 25.80 -13.79 -8.07
C SER A 118 24.93 -12.94 -8.98
N PHE A 119 25.38 -11.72 -9.28
CA PHE A 119 24.62 -10.77 -10.08
C PHE A 119 25.03 -10.76 -11.55
N GLU A 120 24.04 -10.57 -12.42
CA GLU A 120 24.19 -10.14 -13.80
C GLU A 120 24.11 -8.61 -13.81
N GLU A 121 25.16 -7.94 -14.28
CA GLU A 121 25.19 -6.48 -14.35
C GLU A 121 24.66 -5.98 -15.71
N SER A 122 23.88 -4.91 -15.67
CA SER A 122 23.38 -4.19 -16.84
C SER A 122 23.36 -2.69 -16.57
N GLU A 123 23.11 -1.89 -17.60
CA GLU A 123 22.87 -0.45 -17.46
C GLU A 123 21.38 -0.14 -17.66
N LEU A 124 20.82 0.73 -16.82
CA LEU A 124 19.55 1.40 -17.07
C LEU A 124 19.72 2.47 -18.15
N ALA A 125 18.61 2.98 -18.70
CA ALA A 125 18.61 4.01 -19.74
C ALA A 125 19.41 5.29 -19.42
N ASP A 126 19.66 5.59 -18.14
CA ASP A 126 20.42 6.76 -17.68
C ASP A 126 21.87 6.43 -17.27
N HIS A 127 22.38 5.27 -17.69
CA HIS A 127 23.70 4.72 -17.34
C HIS A 127 23.88 4.34 -15.86
N THR A 128 22.80 4.29 -15.08
CA THR A 128 22.86 3.70 -13.73
C THR A 128 23.13 2.20 -13.84
N THR A 129 24.13 1.71 -13.10
CA THR A 129 24.38 0.27 -13.02
C THR A 129 23.26 -0.41 -12.25
N ALA A 130 22.67 -1.44 -12.87
CA ALA A 130 21.71 -2.33 -12.26
C ALA A 130 22.29 -3.74 -12.13
N LYS A 131 22.03 -4.40 -11.01
CA LYS A 131 22.51 -5.75 -10.70
C LYS A 131 21.31 -6.66 -10.51
N PHE A 132 21.15 -7.61 -11.41
CA PHE A 132 20.05 -8.56 -11.37
C PHE A 132 20.50 -9.90 -10.82
N TYR A 133 19.73 -10.46 -9.91
CA TYR A 133 19.90 -11.82 -9.39
C TYR A 133 18.62 -12.60 -9.61
N LYS A 134 18.76 -13.80 -10.19
CA LYS A 134 17.68 -14.77 -10.32
C LYS A 134 17.96 -15.96 -9.41
N GLY A 135 17.21 -16.07 -8.32
CA GLY A 135 17.33 -17.20 -7.41
C GLY A 135 16.76 -18.51 -7.98
N PRO A 136 16.86 -19.61 -7.22
CA PRO A 136 16.18 -20.86 -7.56
C PRO A 136 14.65 -20.71 -7.63
N ILE A 137 13.98 -21.64 -8.31
CA ILE A 137 12.50 -21.68 -8.33
C ILE A 137 11.97 -21.81 -6.89
N ASN A 138 10.87 -21.12 -6.61
CA ASN A 138 10.23 -20.96 -5.30
C ASN A 138 11.01 -20.08 -4.29
N THR A 139 11.91 -19.23 -4.79
CA THR A 139 12.58 -18.20 -3.99
C THR A 139 12.18 -16.80 -4.49
N PHE A 140 13.16 -15.99 -4.87
CA PHE A 140 12.99 -14.63 -5.35
C PHE A 140 13.94 -14.32 -6.51
N GLN A 141 13.62 -13.26 -7.21
CA GLN A 141 14.52 -12.52 -8.09
C GLN A 141 14.64 -11.10 -7.54
N LEU A 142 15.78 -10.47 -7.79
CA LEU A 142 16.16 -9.21 -7.19
C LEU A 142 16.84 -8.32 -8.22
N LEU A 143 16.40 -7.08 -8.35
CA LEU A 143 17.11 -6.03 -9.06
C LEU A 143 17.63 -5.00 -8.05
N VAL A 144 18.93 -4.73 -8.07
CA VAL A 144 19.59 -3.75 -7.19
C VAL A 144 20.16 -2.61 -8.02
N PHE A 145 19.90 -1.37 -7.62
CA PHE A 145 20.52 -0.20 -8.24
C PHE A 145 20.66 0.93 -7.23
N GLU A 146 21.60 1.84 -7.46
CA GLU A 146 21.86 2.98 -6.58
C GLU A 146 21.41 4.27 -7.28
N LYS A 147 20.62 5.10 -6.59
CA LYS A 147 20.11 6.36 -7.15
C LYS A 147 19.99 7.43 -6.07
N GLY A 148 20.67 8.56 -6.28
CA GLY A 148 20.78 9.61 -5.25
C GLY A 148 21.54 9.06 -4.04
N ASN A 149 20.96 9.21 -2.84
CA ASN A 149 21.54 8.72 -1.59
C ASN A 149 21.00 7.33 -1.17
N TRP A 150 20.35 6.61 -2.09
CA TRP A 150 19.61 5.39 -1.81
C TRP A 150 20.10 4.20 -2.63
N GLN A 151 20.16 3.03 -1.99
CA GLN A 151 20.21 1.74 -2.65
C GLN A 151 18.80 1.15 -2.71
N TYR A 152 18.32 0.86 -3.92
CA TYR A 152 17.03 0.25 -4.17
C TYR A 152 17.18 -1.25 -4.37
N LEU A 153 16.36 -2.03 -3.66
CA LEU A 153 16.20 -3.47 -3.86
C LEU A 153 14.76 -3.73 -4.30
N LEU A 154 14.60 -4.15 -5.56
CA LEU A 154 13.31 -4.57 -6.11
C LEU A 154 13.25 -6.10 -6.09
N THR A 155 12.54 -6.65 -5.12
CA THR A 155 12.40 -8.10 -4.94
C THR A 155 11.06 -8.57 -5.50
N ALA A 156 11.06 -9.66 -6.27
CA ALA A 156 9.84 -10.31 -6.73
C ALA A 156 9.91 -11.82 -6.52
N ALA A 157 8.76 -12.47 -6.30
CA ALA A 157 8.71 -13.92 -6.22
C ALA A 157 9.20 -14.57 -7.53
N ASN A 158 10.04 -15.60 -7.40
CA ASN A 158 10.49 -16.42 -8.53
C ASN A 158 9.86 -17.81 -8.46
N ARG A 159 8.66 -17.95 -8.99
CA ARG A 159 7.88 -19.19 -9.08
C ARG A 159 7.73 -19.59 -10.56
N ALA A 160 7.37 -20.85 -10.81
CA ALA A 160 7.13 -21.33 -12.18
C ALA A 160 6.03 -20.54 -12.92
N SER A 161 5.07 -19.96 -12.18
CA SER A 161 3.99 -19.11 -12.70
C SER A 161 4.30 -17.61 -12.63
N SER A 162 5.48 -17.20 -12.14
CA SER A 162 5.83 -15.78 -12.02
C SER A 162 5.82 -15.10 -13.37
N LYS A 163 5.08 -14.00 -13.43
CA LYS A 163 5.01 -13.14 -14.62
C LYS A 163 5.93 -11.93 -14.54
N ILE A 164 6.31 -11.55 -13.32
CA ILE A 164 7.26 -10.48 -13.08
C ILE A 164 8.61 -10.92 -13.65
N SER A 165 9.13 -10.19 -14.63
CA SER A 165 10.36 -10.53 -15.34
C SER A 165 11.48 -9.57 -14.98
N GLN A 166 12.72 -9.93 -15.32
CA GLN A 166 13.86 -9.00 -15.22
C GLN A 166 13.59 -7.70 -15.98
N GLN A 167 13.07 -7.80 -17.20
CA GLN A 167 12.73 -6.64 -18.02
C GLN A 167 11.72 -5.74 -17.31
N GLU A 168 10.68 -6.32 -16.71
CA GLU A 168 9.68 -5.55 -15.99
C GLU A 168 10.27 -4.85 -14.75
N LEU A 169 11.17 -5.51 -14.00
CA LEU A 169 11.89 -4.87 -12.90
C LEU A 169 12.78 -3.72 -13.39
N THR A 170 13.42 -3.87 -14.55
CA THR A 170 14.22 -2.82 -15.19
C THR A 170 13.36 -1.62 -15.58
N GLU A 171 12.22 -1.85 -16.24
CA GLU A 171 11.26 -0.79 -16.60
C GLU A 171 10.76 -0.04 -15.37
N ILE A 172 10.48 -0.77 -14.28
CA ILE A 172 10.12 -0.15 -12.99
C ILE A 172 11.27 0.72 -12.48
N ALA A 173 12.50 0.23 -12.44
CA ALA A 173 13.66 1.02 -12.02
C ALA A 173 13.84 2.28 -12.88
N GLU A 174 13.65 2.20 -14.19
CA GLU A 174 13.74 3.34 -15.11
C GLU A 174 12.63 4.37 -14.90
N SER A 175 11.44 3.93 -14.52
CA SER A 175 10.32 4.83 -14.19
C SER A 175 10.64 5.78 -13.03
N LEU A 176 11.52 5.37 -12.11
CA LEU A 176 12.00 6.22 -11.01
C LEU A 176 12.78 7.43 -11.53
N THR A 177 13.66 7.24 -12.52
CA THR A 177 14.46 8.34 -13.07
C THR A 177 13.57 9.40 -13.68
N GLN A 178 12.49 9.00 -14.36
CA GLN A 178 11.49 9.94 -14.86
C GLN A 178 10.82 10.71 -13.71
N ALA A 179 10.43 10.04 -12.63
CA ALA A 179 9.81 10.66 -11.45
C ALA A 179 10.76 11.63 -10.72
N MET A 180 12.02 11.26 -10.52
CA MET A 180 13.02 12.10 -9.87
C MET A 180 13.36 13.35 -10.71
N ASN A 181 13.35 13.23 -12.05
CA ASN A 181 13.55 14.36 -12.95
C ASN A 181 12.39 15.38 -12.86
N SER A 182 11.17 14.93 -12.58
CA SER A 182 10.05 15.83 -12.28
C SER A 182 10.13 16.50 -10.90
N LYS A 183 11.10 16.12 -10.04
CA LYS A 183 11.36 16.67 -8.68
C LYS A 183 10.19 16.60 -7.69
N ASP A 184 9.10 15.93 -8.05
CA ASP A 184 7.92 15.78 -7.21
C ASP A 184 7.65 14.29 -6.97
N PRO A 185 7.57 13.81 -5.71
CA PRO A 185 7.12 12.46 -5.44
C PRO A 185 5.62 12.35 -5.80
N VAL A 186 5.37 11.95 -7.05
CA VAL A 186 4.08 12.01 -7.74
C VAL A 186 2.95 11.28 -6.99
N TYR A 187 3.27 10.27 -6.19
CA TYR A 187 2.30 9.40 -5.51
C TYR A 187 1.92 9.85 -4.08
N ALA A 188 2.64 10.81 -3.48
CA ALA A 188 2.45 11.20 -2.07
C ALA A 188 1.58 12.43 -1.86
N MET A 189 1.53 13.36 -2.83
CA MET A 189 0.92 14.66 -2.59
C MET A 189 -0.59 14.58 -2.40
N TRP A 190 -1.30 13.86 -3.28
CA TRP A 190 -2.76 13.85 -3.26
C TRP A 190 -3.35 12.80 -2.32
N GLY A 191 -2.68 11.67 -2.11
CA GLY A 191 -3.06 10.70 -1.08
C GLY A 191 -2.98 11.30 0.32
N THR A 192 -1.89 12.04 0.62
CA THR A 192 -1.73 12.78 1.88
C THR A 192 -2.83 13.82 2.06
N LEU A 193 -3.06 14.64 1.03
CA LEU A 193 -4.11 15.64 1.07
C LEU A 193 -5.48 14.99 1.29
N ALA A 194 -5.77 13.89 0.58
CA ALA A 194 -7.00 13.14 0.71
C ALA A 194 -7.22 12.64 2.14
N VAL A 195 -6.22 11.99 2.74
CA VAL A 195 -6.32 11.48 4.13
C VAL A 195 -6.46 12.62 5.13
N THR A 196 -5.57 13.62 5.09
CA THR A 196 -5.55 14.72 6.06
C THR A 196 -6.83 15.55 6.00
N GLU A 197 -7.28 15.94 4.80
CA GLU A 197 -8.52 16.69 4.65
C GLU A 197 -9.75 15.86 4.99
N THR A 198 -9.73 14.55 4.76
CA THR A 198 -10.82 13.65 5.22
C THR A 198 -10.88 13.58 6.74
N LYS A 199 -9.74 13.34 7.41
CA LYS A 199 -9.65 13.33 8.88
C LYS A 199 -10.18 14.65 9.45
N ARG A 200 -9.79 15.79 8.86
CA ARG A 200 -10.26 17.12 9.25
C ARG A 200 -11.75 17.33 8.99
N LYS A 201 -12.25 16.97 7.81
CA LYS A 201 -13.65 17.17 7.40
C LYS A 201 -14.62 16.36 8.27
N TYR A 202 -14.28 15.12 8.56
CA TYR A 202 -15.15 14.20 9.28
C TYR A 202 -14.86 14.10 10.78
N ASN A 203 -13.70 14.61 11.22
CA ASN A 203 -13.20 14.48 12.59
C ASN A 203 -13.16 13.01 13.05
N MET A 204 -12.68 12.13 12.16
CA MET A 204 -12.59 10.68 12.33
C MET A 204 -11.25 10.17 11.81
N ASP A 205 -10.78 9.04 12.32
CA ASP A 205 -9.58 8.41 11.83
C ASP A 205 -9.87 7.69 10.51
N VAL A 206 -8.89 7.65 9.62
CA VAL A 206 -8.92 6.83 8.41
C VAL A 206 -8.20 5.53 8.75
N VAL A 207 -8.91 4.41 8.68
CA VAL A 207 -8.42 3.09 9.10
C VAL A 207 -8.17 2.15 7.92
N ASP A 208 -8.67 2.48 6.73
CA ASP A 208 -8.32 1.82 5.47
C ASP A 208 -8.24 2.86 4.35
N TYR A 209 -7.36 2.60 3.40
CA TYR A 209 -7.09 3.46 2.26
C TYR A 209 -6.76 2.60 1.04
N LEU A 210 -7.43 2.89 -0.08
CA LEU A 210 -7.12 2.31 -1.37
C LEU A 210 -7.02 3.41 -2.42
N TYR A 211 -5.85 3.52 -3.04
CA TYR A 211 -5.69 4.31 -4.26
C TYR A 211 -6.41 3.61 -5.41
N MET A 212 -7.31 4.35 -6.08
CA MET A 212 -8.12 3.85 -7.18
C MET A 212 -7.55 4.20 -8.55
N GLY A 213 -6.47 4.98 -8.61
CA GLY A 213 -5.80 5.38 -9.85
C GLY A 213 -5.97 6.86 -10.20
N ARG A 214 -5.26 7.23 -11.27
CA ARG A 214 -5.25 8.56 -11.87
C ARG A 214 -6.02 8.57 -13.17
N THR A 215 -6.78 9.63 -13.41
CA THR A 215 -7.40 9.94 -14.68
C THR A 215 -6.86 11.28 -15.19
N THR A 216 -6.19 11.28 -16.33
CA THR A 216 -5.80 12.53 -17.01
C THR A 216 -7.01 13.08 -17.76
N ILE A 217 -7.47 14.27 -17.37
CA ILE A 217 -8.61 14.94 -18.02
C ILE A 217 -8.10 15.81 -19.19
N SER A 218 -7.01 16.54 -18.97
CA SER A 218 -6.36 17.42 -19.96
C SER A 218 -4.90 17.71 -19.57
N ASN A 219 -4.21 18.53 -20.37
CA ASN A 219 -2.85 19.00 -20.05
C ASN A 219 -2.82 19.92 -18.80
N GLU A 220 -3.96 20.43 -18.37
CA GLU A 220 -4.10 21.35 -17.24
C GLU A 220 -4.82 20.71 -16.05
N MET A 221 -5.31 19.47 -16.19
CA MET A 221 -6.07 18.79 -15.15
C MET A 221 -5.91 17.27 -15.18
N ALA A 222 -5.54 16.72 -14.03
CA ALA A 222 -5.61 15.31 -13.72
C ALA A 222 -6.36 15.12 -12.40
N GLU A 223 -6.95 13.94 -12.23
CA GLU A 223 -7.63 13.56 -11.00
C GLU A 223 -7.03 12.27 -10.44
N GLU A 224 -6.90 12.21 -9.12
CA GLU A 224 -6.62 10.99 -8.39
C GLU A 224 -7.79 10.63 -7.49
N LYS A 225 -8.18 9.36 -7.53
CA LYS A 225 -9.30 8.86 -6.73
C LYS A 225 -8.81 7.89 -5.66
N PHE A 226 -9.40 8.01 -4.49
CA PHE A 226 -9.09 7.23 -3.29
C PHE A 226 -10.38 6.69 -2.69
N LYS A 227 -10.31 5.53 -2.07
CA LYS A 227 -11.37 4.94 -1.27
C LYS A 227 -10.87 4.85 0.17
N LEU A 228 -11.50 5.58 1.07
CA LEU A 228 -11.14 5.67 2.47
C LEU A 228 -12.20 4.98 3.33
N TRP A 229 -11.78 4.31 4.40
CA TRP A 229 -12.66 3.82 5.44
C TRP A 229 -12.41 4.61 6.71
N LEU A 230 -13.45 5.26 7.24
CA LEU A 230 -13.35 6.12 8.40
C LEU A 230 -13.88 5.39 9.62
N LYS A 231 -13.28 5.61 10.79
CA LYS A 231 -13.74 5.05 12.06
C LYS A 231 -13.60 6.05 13.21
N LYS A 232 -14.60 6.08 14.09
CA LYS A 232 -14.55 6.77 15.38
C LYS A 232 -15.48 6.08 16.37
N GLY A 233 -14.91 5.39 17.35
CA GLY A 233 -15.67 4.53 18.25
C GLY A 233 -16.44 3.46 17.46
N ALA A 234 -17.77 3.43 17.62
CA ALA A 234 -18.64 2.49 16.93
C ALA A 234 -19.12 2.95 15.54
N ARG A 235 -18.82 4.19 15.13
CA ARG A 235 -19.22 4.71 13.81
C ARG A 235 -18.13 4.43 12.79
N GLU A 236 -18.49 3.77 11.70
CA GLU A 236 -17.63 3.56 10.54
C GLU A 236 -18.41 3.72 9.23
N PHE A 237 -17.74 4.22 8.18
CA PHE A 237 -18.31 4.31 6.83
C PHE A 237 -17.21 4.56 5.79
N GLY A 238 -17.55 4.32 4.52
CA GLY A 238 -16.67 4.54 3.39
C GLY A 238 -16.82 5.93 2.78
N VAL A 239 -15.71 6.50 2.30
CA VAL A 239 -15.71 7.76 1.54
C VAL A 239 -14.79 7.62 0.32
N TYR A 240 -15.32 7.86 -0.88
CA TYR A 240 -14.49 8.12 -2.03
C TYR A 240 -13.99 9.56 -1.98
N VAL A 241 -12.70 9.76 -2.17
CA VAL A 241 -12.07 11.07 -2.25
C VAL A 241 -11.48 11.26 -3.62
N THR A 242 -11.80 12.35 -4.29
CA THR A 242 -11.22 12.68 -5.60
C THR A 242 -10.50 14.02 -5.50
N VAL A 243 -9.22 14.01 -5.82
CA VAL A 243 -8.35 15.19 -5.80
C VAL A 243 -8.02 15.58 -7.23
N ALA A 244 -8.38 16.79 -7.62
CA ALA A 244 -8.07 17.36 -8.93
C ALA A 244 -6.92 18.35 -8.83
N PHE A 245 -6.02 18.32 -9.81
CA PHE A 245 -4.81 19.12 -9.83
C PHE A 245 -4.25 19.34 -11.24
N HIS A 246 -3.35 20.30 -11.37
CA HIS A 246 -2.63 20.53 -12.63
C HIS A 246 -1.48 19.52 -12.78
N PRO A 247 -1.41 18.72 -13.87
CA PRO A 247 -0.44 17.63 -13.98
C PRO A 247 1.01 18.07 -14.17
N THR A 248 1.24 19.26 -14.73
CA THR A 248 2.59 19.85 -14.88
C THR A 248 3.04 20.71 -13.70
N THR A 249 2.20 21.62 -13.20
CA THR A 249 2.57 22.54 -12.12
C THR A 249 2.27 22.00 -10.73
N HIS A 250 1.61 20.85 -10.63
CA HIS A 250 1.19 20.24 -9.37
C HIS A 250 0.30 21.14 -8.50
N GLN A 251 -0.29 22.17 -9.10
CA GLN A 251 -1.20 23.07 -8.41
C GLN A 251 -2.50 22.36 -8.05
N PHE A 252 -2.86 22.38 -6.77
CA PHE A 252 -4.15 21.89 -6.29
C PHE A 252 -5.29 22.67 -6.93
N ILE A 253 -6.31 21.95 -7.40
CA ILE A 253 -7.52 22.55 -7.98
C ILE A 253 -8.72 22.31 -7.05
N SER A 254 -9.02 21.06 -6.70
CA SER A 254 -10.17 20.75 -5.84
C SER A 254 -10.08 19.38 -5.17
N ILE A 255 -10.88 19.19 -4.12
CA ILE A 255 -11.09 17.90 -3.46
C ILE A 255 -12.60 17.65 -3.32
N ARG A 256 -13.04 16.43 -3.64
CA ARG A 256 -14.45 16.01 -3.61
C ARG A 256 -14.60 14.73 -2.80
N TYR A 257 -15.76 14.58 -2.14
CA TYR A 257 -16.07 13.48 -1.25
C TYR A 257 -17.41 12.85 -1.63
N GLU A 258 -17.49 11.53 -1.60
CA GLU A 258 -18.71 10.75 -1.85
C GLU A 258 -18.78 9.59 -0.86
N GLU A 259 -19.72 9.66 0.10
CA GLU A 259 -19.96 8.61 1.10
C GLU A 259 -20.63 7.38 0.46
N PHE A 260 -20.30 6.19 0.93
CA PHE A 260 -20.89 4.92 0.47
C PHE A 260 -20.97 3.86 1.58
#